data_AF-A0A968HLN9-F1
#
_entry.id   AF-A0A968HLN9-F1
#
_cell.length_a   1.000
_cell.length_b   1.000
_cell.length_c   1.000
_cell.angle_alpha   90.00
_cell.angle_beta   90.00
_cell.angle_gamma   90.00
#
_symmetry.space_group_name_H-M   'P 1'
#
loop_
_entity.id
_entity.type
_entity.pdbx_description
1 polymer ?
#
loop_
_entity_poly.entity_id
_entity_poly.type
_entity_poly.pdbx_seq_one_letter_code
_entity_poly.pdbx_strand_id
1 'polypeptide(L)'
;MASGAESLFDVEVTDLGRPLEDLVHLGLIVFGSDAPPEEKVLVQYGPCMQDNFAWALDPNTSCEQPGCDDPWGGPPITWTFEDGSMVPPFFDQSTRSHMPACQAGLAMCQGSGTFTHRGLQRALDNLMAYKANPPPQYPVNDGTQYINILITDGQYNGYSTDAQVQGALEGLFDEGVKTFVIGFGDKLNTPEAQQQLSNMASWGSGGTEDWFDADNQAELEGALAAIVDQIEFDKCCAFNDCSENPEPTTDEPDPDQGDFTGDGDGDSFDGSGSAETADGSGSETVDGSGSETVDGDGTADGPDNDGTADGPDNDGTADGPDNDGDGTADDWGESLGDDG
;
A
#
# COMPACT_ATOMS: atom_id res chain seq x y z
N MET A 1 -12.07 1.05 -7.86
CA MET A 1 -12.22 2.24 -7.00
C MET A 1 -10.97 3.13 -6.98
N ALA A 2 -9.85 2.74 -7.61
CA ALA A 2 -8.58 3.51 -7.55
C ALA A 2 -7.85 3.68 -8.90
N SER A 3 -8.47 3.34 -10.04
CA SER A 3 -7.85 3.46 -11.37
C SER A 3 -8.85 3.56 -12.54
N GLY A 4 -10.11 3.91 -12.25
CA GLY A 4 -11.11 4.17 -13.29
C GLY A 4 -10.94 5.57 -13.88
N ALA A 5 -11.68 5.90 -14.94
CA ALA A 5 -11.58 7.18 -15.66
C ALA A 5 -11.89 8.47 -14.85
N GLU A 6 -12.17 8.34 -13.55
CA GLU A 6 -12.35 9.43 -12.57
C GLU A 6 -11.75 8.96 -11.22
N SER A 7 -10.48 8.58 -11.21
CA SER A 7 -9.81 8.01 -10.03
C SER A 7 -9.50 9.06 -8.95
N LEU A 8 -9.23 8.64 -7.70
CA LEU A 8 -8.64 9.52 -6.65
C LEU A 8 -7.41 10.26 -7.16
N PHE A 9 -6.63 9.57 -7.99
CA PHE A 9 -5.40 10.06 -8.61
C PHE A 9 -5.69 11.23 -9.58
N ASP A 10 -6.82 11.18 -10.30
CA ASP A 10 -7.25 12.19 -11.28
C ASP A 10 -7.93 13.42 -10.66
N VAL A 11 -8.16 13.44 -9.33
CA VAL A 11 -8.83 14.56 -8.65
C VAL A 11 -7.98 15.83 -8.77
N GLU A 12 -8.45 16.81 -9.55
CA GLU A 12 -7.74 18.09 -9.69
C GLU A 12 -7.84 18.94 -8.42
N VAL A 13 -6.69 19.36 -7.89
CA VAL A 13 -6.62 20.37 -6.82
C VAL A 13 -6.92 21.73 -7.42
N THR A 14 -8.09 22.29 -7.09
CA THR A 14 -8.65 23.49 -7.74
C THR A 14 -7.68 24.68 -7.76
N ASP A 15 -6.91 24.87 -6.69
CA ASP A 15 -5.99 26.00 -6.53
C ASP A 15 -4.66 25.86 -7.30
N LEU A 16 -4.36 24.65 -7.79
CA LEU A 16 -3.14 24.32 -8.52
C LEU A 16 -3.41 23.87 -9.96
N GLY A 17 -4.62 23.38 -10.26
CA GLY A 17 -5.01 22.86 -11.58
C GLY A 17 -4.19 21.63 -11.98
N ARG A 18 -3.94 20.73 -11.02
CA ARG A 18 -3.16 19.50 -11.19
C ARG A 18 -3.82 18.33 -10.47
N PRO A 19 -3.68 17.09 -10.98
CA PRO A 19 -4.18 15.90 -10.31
C PRO A 19 -3.50 15.69 -8.95
N LEU A 20 -4.16 15.00 -8.03
CA LEU A 20 -3.67 14.78 -6.68
C LEU A 20 -2.32 14.04 -6.66
N GLU A 21 -2.14 13.06 -7.53
CA GLU A 21 -0.94 12.21 -7.58
C GLU A 21 0.35 12.96 -7.94
N ASP A 22 0.22 14.07 -8.68
CA ASP A 22 1.32 15.00 -8.96
C ASP A 22 1.78 15.74 -7.69
N LEU A 23 0.97 15.75 -6.63
CA LEU A 23 1.12 16.67 -5.49
C LEU A 23 1.44 15.96 -4.18
N VAL A 24 1.12 14.67 -4.05
CA VAL A 24 1.29 13.90 -2.81
C VAL A 24 1.99 12.56 -3.04
N HIS A 25 2.46 11.95 -1.95
CA HIS A 25 2.73 10.53 -1.91
C HIS A 25 1.52 9.82 -1.32
N LEU A 26 1.04 8.78 -2.02
CA LEU A 26 -0.11 7.99 -1.59
C LEU A 26 0.35 6.61 -1.10
N GLY A 27 -0.32 6.11 -0.07
CA GLY A 27 -0.13 4.76 0.44
C GLY A 27 -1.48 4.13 0.78
N LEU A 28 -1.54 2.80 0.77
CA LEU A 28 -2.77 2.04 0.94
C LEU A 28 -2.62 1.02 2.05
N ILE A 29 -3.57 1.03 2.98
CA ILE A 29 -3.69 0.02 4.04
C ILE A 29 -5.08 -0.59 3.95
N VAL A 30 -5.14 -1.91 4.05
CA VAL A 30 -6.39 -2.66 4.22
C VAL A 30 -6.45 -3.26 5.61
N PHE A 31 -7.66 -3.56 6.06
CA PHE A 31 -7.96 -4.24 7.30
C PHE A 31 -9.29 -4.97 7.16
N GLY A 32 -9.52 -5.95 8.04
CA GLY A 32 -10.79 -6.64 8.01
C GLY A 32 -10.89 -7.73 9.06
N SER A 33 -10.19 -8.86 8.86
CA SER A 33 -10.17 -10.03 9.75
C SER A 33 -8.98 -10.06 10.72
N ASP A 34 -9.12 -10.77 11.85
CA ASP A 34 -8.06 -11.06 12.82
C ASP A 34 -7.44 -12.46 12.65
N ALA A 35 -8.10 -13.33 11.88
CA ALA A 35 -7.67 -14.70 11.62
C ALA A 35 -8.03 -15.15 10.18
N PRO A 36 -7.08 -15.12 9.23
CA PRO A 36 -5.75 -14.51 9.36
C PRO A 36 -5.83 -12.97 9.53
N PRO A 37 -4.84 -12.34 10.20
CA PRO A 37 -4.78 -10.88 10.29
C PRO A 37 -4.64 -10.24 8.91
N GLU A 38 -5.62 -9.44 8.54
CA GLU A 38 -5.72 -8.80 7.24
C GLU A 38 -5.14 -7.38 7.23
N GLU A 39 -4.82 -6.82 8.40
CA GLU A 39 -4.20 -5.49 8.50
C GLU A 39 -2.82 -5.46 7.83
N LYS A 40 -2.73 -4.87 6.62
CA LYS A 40 -1.53 -4.81 5.80
C LYS A 40 -1.38 -3.46 5.12
N VAL A 41 -0.14 -2.99 5.03
CA VAL A 41 0.26 -1.99 4.03
C VAL A 41 0.32 -2.73 2.69
N LEU A 42 -0.56 -2.35 1.77
CA LEU A 42 -0.57 -2.87 0.41
C LEU A 42 0.37 -2.07 -0.49
N VAL A 43 0.33 -0.74 -0.35
CA VAL A 43 1.17 0.20 -1.10
C VAL A 43 1.81 1.14 -0.09
N GLN A 44 3.12 1.30 -0.12
CA GLN A 44 3.83 2.27 0.72
C GLN A 44 3.68 3.69 0.14
N TYR A 45 3.87 4.72 0.96
CA TYR A 45 3.91 6.11 0.48
C TYR A 45 4.92 6.28 -0.65
N GLY A 46 4.42 6.64 -1.83
CA GLY A 46 5.25 7.13 -2.93
C GLY A 46 4.46 7.91 -3.97
N PRO A 47 5.17 8.55 -4.91
CA PRO A 47 4.58 9.27 -6.03
C PRO A 47 4.05 8.27 -7.06
N CYS A 48 3.06 8.68 -7.87
CA CYS A 48 2.63 7.95 -9.06
C CYS A 48 2.33 6.47 -8.74
N MET A 49 1.30 6.25 -7.89
CA MET A 49 0.96 4.94 -7.31
C MET A 49 -0.36 4.39 -7.85
N GLN A 50 -0.89 4.98 -8.92
CA GLN A 50 -2.19 4.61 -9.48
C GLN A 50 -2.21 3.13 -9.88
N ASP A 51 -1.17 2.68 -10.58
CA ASP A 51 -1.05 1.30 -11.04
C ASP A 51 -0.85 0.33 -9.87
N ASN A 52 -0.07 0.73 -8.85
CA ASN A 52 0.12 -0.06 -7.64
C ASN A 52 -1.20 -0.26 -6.89
N PHE A 53 -2.04 0.79 -6.77
CA PHE A 53 -3.35 0.67 -6.16
C PHE A 53 -4.31 -0.18 -7.00
N ALA A 54 -4.30 0.00 -8.32
CA ALA A 54 -5.11 -0.79 -9.24
C ALA A 54 -4.80 -2.29 -9.10
N TRP A 55 -3.52 -2.64 -9.16
CA TRP A 55 -3.05 -4.01 -9.03
C TRP A 55 -3.31 -4.58 -7.63
N ALA A 56 -3.04 -3.79 -6.59
CA ALA A 56 -3.22 -4.23 -5.21
C ALA A 56 -4.70 -4.51 -4.85
N LEU A 57 -5.65 -3.78 -5.44
CA LEU A 57 -7.07 -3.91 -5.15
C LEU A 57 -7.84 -4.77 -6.18
N ASP A 58 -7.19 -5.22 -7.25
CA ASP A 58 -7.81 -6.12 -8.21
C ASP A 58 -7.92 -7.53 -7.60
N PRO A 59 -9.12 -8.08 -7.38
CA PRO A 59 -9.26 -9.43 -6.86
C PRO A 59 -8.58 -10.49 -7.74
N ASN A 60 -8.39 -10.25 -9.04
CA ASN A 60 -7.74 -11.21 -9.92
C ASN A 60 -6.25 -11.38 -9.62
N THR A 61 -5.60 -10.44 -8.93
CA THR A 61 -4.17 -10.55 -8.56
C THR A 61 -3.96 -11.43 -7.34
N SER A 62 -4.98 -11.57 -6.48
CA SER A 62 -4.90 -12.42 -5.28
C SER A 62 -5.57 -13.78 -5.43
N CYS A 63 -6.30 -14.00 -6.53
CA CYS A 63 -7.12 -15.18 -6.72
C CYS A 63 -6.33 -16.27 -7.45
N GLU A 64 -6.16 -17.44 -6.81
CA GLU A 64 -5.50 -18.61 -7.40
C GLU A 64 -6.49 -19.63 -7.98
N GLN A 65 -6.24 -20.09 -9.21
CA GLN A 65 -6.97 -21.21 -9.81
C GLN A 65 -6.66 -22.54 -9.08
N PRO A 66 -7.65 -23.48 -8.97
CA PRO A 66 -9.00 -23.44 -9.52
C PRO A 66 -9.98 -22.61 -8.67
N GLY A 67 -10.84 -21.83 -9.31
CA GLY A 67 -11.91 -21.08 -8.63
C GLY A 67 -12.03 -19.61 -9.01
N CYS A 68 -11.09 -19.09 -9.80
CA CYS A 68 -10.96 -17.66 -10.07
C CYS A 68 -11.60 -17.19 -11.38
N ASP A 69 -12.49 -18.00 -11.95
CA ASP A 69 -13.27 -17.60 -13.13
C ASP A 69 -14.28 -16.49 -12.78
N ASP A 70 -14.73 -16.47 -11.52
CA ASP A 70 -15.50 -15.39 -10.91
C ASP A 70 -14.95 -15.16 -9.50
N PRO A 71 -14.09 -14.15 -9.26
CA PRO A 71 -13.56 -13.86 -7.93
C PRO A 71 -14.65 -13.49 -6.91
N TRP A 72 -15.88 -13.22 -7.37
CA TRP A 72 -17.03 -12.94 -6.52
C TRP A 72 -17.98 -14.15 -6.39
N GLY A 73 -17.71 -15.23 -7.11
CA GLY A 73 -18.56 -16.42 -7.25
C GLY A 73 -18.65 -17.30 -6.00
N GLY A 74 -17.83 -17.00 -4.98
CA GLY A 74 -17.76 -17.77 -3.74
C GLY A 74 -16.97 -19.08 -3.87
N PRO A 75 -16.71 -19.77 -2.75
CA PRO A 75 -15.75 -20.87 -2.74
C PRO A 75 -16.18 -22.11 -3.54
N PRO A 76 -15.23 -22.93 -4.03
CA PRO A 76 -13.80 -22.90 -3.66
C PRO A 76 -13.04 -21.80 -4.43
N ILE A 77 -12.57 -20.79 -3.69
CA ILE A 77 -11.64 -19.76 -4.16
C ILE A 77 -10.50 -19.79 -3.16
N THR A 78 -9.28 -19.96 -3.67
CA THR A 78 -8.07 -19.82 -2.86
C THR A 78 -7.55 -18.41 -3.08
N TRP A 79 -7.36 -17.69 -1.99
CA TRP A 79 -6.78 -16.36 -2.03
C TRP A 79 -5.40 -16.38 -1.39
N THR A 80 -4.45 -15.71 -2.03
CA THR A 80 -3.08 -15.59 -1.55
C THR A 80 -2.61 -14.15 -1.75
N PHE A 81 -1.80 -13.65 -0.82
CA PHE A 81 -1.07 -12.39 -1.03
C PHE A 81 0.03 -12.61 -2.07
N GLU A 82 -0.01 -11.83 -3.14
CA GLU A 82 1.08 -11.68 -4.08
C GLU A 82 1.84 -10.37 -3.79
N ASP A 83 3.09 -10.30 -4.24
CA ASP A 83 3.89 -9.07 -4.21
C ASP A 83 4.28 -8.71 -5.64
N GLY A 84 3.67 -7.65 -6.17
CA GLY A 84 3.84 -7.17 -7.53
C GLY A 84 5.24 -6.64 -7.83
N SER A 85 6.15 -6.60 -6.85
CA SER A 85 7.59 -6.40 -7.10
C SER A 85 8.33 -7.71 -7.44
N MET A 86 7.75 -8.86 -7.09
CA MET A 86 8.34 -10.20 -7.31
C MET A 86 7.65 -10.96 -8.45
N VAL A 87 6.45 -10.55 -8.83
CA VAL A 87 5.67 -11.09 -9.94
C VAL A 87 5.28 -9.94 -10.88
N PRO A 88 4.89 -10.22 -12.14
CA PRO A 88 4.41 -9.16 -13.04
C PRO A 88 3.36 -8.27 -12.34
N PRO A 89 3.49 -6.94 -12.42
CA PRO A 89 4.32 -6.19 -13.38
C PRO A 89 5.77 -5.90 -12.96
N PHE A 90 6.25 -6.38 -11.81
CA PHE A 90 7.58 -6.10 -11.25
C PHE A 90 7.79 -4.64 -10.84
N PHE A 91 6.85 -4.08 -10.08
CA PHE A 91 6.97 -2.75 -9.48
C PHE A 91 8.28 -2.58 -8.70
N ASP A 92 8.90 -1.41 -8.79
CA ASP A 92 10.13 -1.09 -8.05
C ASP A 92 9.96 -1.06 -6.53
N GLN A 93 8.71 -0.89 -6.09
CA GLN A 93 8.34 -0.90 -4.68
C GLN A 93 7.46 -2.11 -4.37
N SER A 94 7.69 -2.72 -3.21
CA SER A 94 6.84 -3.82 -2.72
C SER A 94 5.38 -3.36 -2.70
N THR A 95 4.56 -4.09 -3.44
CA THR A 95 3.15 -3.81 -3.68
C THR A 95 2.40 -5.09 -3.46
N ARG A 96 1.57 -5.16 -2.42
CA ARG A 96 0.90 -6.40 -2.02
C ARG A 96 -0.53 -6.41 -2.49
N SER A 97 -0.97 -7.55 -3.04
CA SER A 97 -2.35 -7.73 -3.45
C SER A 97 -3.27 -7.88 -2.23
N HIS A 98 -4.53 -7.49 -2.31
CA HIS A 98 -5.49 -7.63 -1.21
C HIS A 98 -6.07 -9.05 -1.18
N MET A 99 -5.98 -9.70 -0.04
CA MET A 99 -6.60 -11.00 0.20
C MET A 99 -7.73 -10.87 1.24
N PRO A 100 -9.02 -10.98 0.84
CA PRO A 100 -10.11 -11.03 1.80
C PRO A 100 -10.11 -12.33 2.60
N ALA A 101 -10.56 -12.27 3.86
CA ALA A 101 -10.72 -13.47 4.68
C ALA A 101 -11.97 -14.26 4.26
N CYS A 102 -11.83 -15.12 3.25
CA CYS A 102 -12.91 -16.00 2.83
C CYS A 102 -12.91 -17.30 3.64
N GLN A 103 -13.83 -17.42 4.60
CA GLN A 103 -13.99 -18.66 5.37
C GLN A 103 -14.52 -19.82 4.50
N ALA A 104 -13.87 -20.97 4.60
CA ALA A 104 -14.31 -22.19 3.92
C ALA A 104 -15.68 -22.67 4.44
N GLY A 105 -16.57 -23.07 3.52
CA GLY A 105 -17.86 -23.70 3.86
C GLY A 105 -19.11 -22.81 3.74
N LEU A 106 -18.94 -21.55 3.35
CA LEU A 106 -20.05 -20.64 3.02
C LEU A 106 -20.16 -20.51 1.50
N ALA A 107 -21.38 -20.36 0.96
CA ALA A 107 -21.58 -20.29 -0.50
C ALA A 107 -21.00 -19.01 -1.15
N MET A 108 -20.61 -18.02 -0.35
CA MET A 108 -20.05 -16.74 -0.75
C MET A 108 -18.95 -16.38 0.25
N CYS A 109 -17.93 -15.63 -0.17
CA CYS A 109 -17.05 -14.94 0.77
C CYS A 109 -17.91 -13.97 1.59
N GLN A 110 -18.25 -14.31 2.84
CA GLN A 110 -19.13 -13.48 3.69
C GLN A 110 -18.44 -12.24 4.26
N GLY A 111 -17.31 -11.86 3.67
CA GLY A 111 -16.56 -10.68 4.03
C GLY A 111 -15.59 -10.90 5.17
N SER A 112 -14.59 -10.06 5.16
CA SER A 112 -13.70 -9.82 6.28
C SER A 112 -14.47 -9.11 7.41
N GLY A 113 -14.01 -9.23 8.66
CA GLY A 113 -14.60 -8.48 9.77
C GLY A 113 -14.37 -6.96 9.65
N THR A 114 -14.75 -6.21 10.68
CA THR A 114 -14.51 -4.76 10.75
C THR A 114 -13.58 -4.42 11.93
N PHE A 115 -12.39 -5.05 11.96
CA PHE A 115 -11.35 -4.80 12.98
C PHE A 115 -10.65 -3.44 12.79
N THR A 116 -11.42 -2.34 12.73
CA THR A 116 -10.95 -0.96 12.45
C THR A 116 -9.75 -0.53 13.30
N HIS A 117 -9.75 -0.87 14.59
CA HIS A 117 -8.63 -0.53 15.48
C HIS A 117 -7.28 -1.13 15.02
N ARG A 118 -7.29 -2.30 14.39
CA ARG A 118 -6.06 -2.93 13.87
C ARG A 118 -5.56 -2.23 12.61
N GLY A 119 -6.47 -1.82 11.73
CA GLY A 119 -6.13 -1.02 10.55
C GLY A 119 -5.48 0.30 10.95
N LEU A 120 -6.08 0.99 11.92
CA LEU A 120 -5.56 2.26 12.45
C LEU A 120 -4.23 2.09 13.18
N GLN A 121 -4.08 1.04 14.00
CA GLN A 121 -2.78 0.74 14.62
C GLN A 121 -1.71 0.43 13.57
N ARG A 122 -2.06 -0.30 12.49
CA ARG A 122 -1.14 -0.54 11.37
C ARG A 122 -0.73 0.75 10.67
N ALA A 123 -1.65 1.71 10.52
CA ALA A 123 -1.34 3.03 9.97
C ALA A 123 -0.35 3.79 10.86
N LEU A 124 -0.58 3.80 12.18
CA LEU A 124 0.34 4.42 13.14
C LEU A 124 1.72 3.75 13.13
N ASP A 125 1.77 2.42 13.17
CA ASP A 125 3.03 1.67 13.11
C ASP A 125 3.80 1.96 11.81
N ASN A 126 3.09 2.02 10.66
CA ASN A 126 3.70 2.34 9.38
C ASN A 126 4.26 3.77 9.36
N LEU A 127 3.49 4.74 9.85
CA LEU A 127 3.92 6.13 9.98
C LEU A 127 5.21 6.24 10.80
N MET A 128 5.24 5.62 11.98
CA MET A 128 6.41 5.68 12.87
C MET A 128 7.63 5.02 12.24
N ALA A 129 7.45 3.88 11.56
CA ALA A 129 8.52 3.22 10.84
C ALA A 129 9.05 4.09 9.68
N TYR A 130 8.15 4.73 8.92
CA TYR A 130 8.51 5.60 7.80
C TYR A 130 9.23 6.88 8.26
N LYS A 131 8.75 7.54 9.33
CA LYS A 131 9.44 8.69 9.95
C LYS A 131 10.85 8.31 10.44
N ALA A 132 10.99 7.11 11.02
CA ALA A 132 12.27 6.65 11.56
C ALA A 132 13.29 6.26 10.48
N ASN A 133 12.83 5.74 9.34
CA ASN A 133 13.68 5.27 8.26
C ASN A 133 13.06 5.58 6.89
N PRO A 134 13.02 6.87 6.49
CA PRO A 134 12.48 7.25 5.20
C PRO A 134 13.38 6.73 4.06
N PRO A 135 12.81 6.36 2.91
CA PRO A 135 13.60 6.05 1.72
C PRO A 135 14.49 7.24 1.33
N PRO A 136 15.77 7.04 0.95
CA PRO A 136 16.67 8.13 0.59
C PRO A 136 16.14 9.05 -0.53
N GLN A 137 15.36 8.49 -1.45
CA GLN A 137 14.73 9.20 -2.55
C GLN A 137 13.54 10.08 -2.11
N TYR A 138 12.94 9.79 -0.95
CA TYR A 138 11.78 10.50 -0.39
C TYR A 138 12.08 10.94 1.04
N PRO A 139 13.03 11.87 1.23
CA PRO A 139 13.42 12.31 2.57
C PRO A 139 12.25 13.02 3.25
N VAL A 140 12.03 12.72 4.53
CA VAL A 140 11.05 13.39 5.37
C VAL A 140 11.73 14.30 6.38
N ASN A 141 11.02 15.34 6.82
CA ASN A 141 11.48 16.27 7.86
C ASN A 141 10.30 16.71 8.73
N ASP A 142 10.56 17.56 9.73
CA ASP A 142 9.54 18.05 10.66
C ASP A 142 8.40 18.85 10.00
N GLY A 143 8.59 19.31 8.76
CA GLY A 143 7.58 19.96 7.95
C GLY A 143 6.77 19.02 7.04
N THR A 144 7.10 17.72 6.98
CA THR A 144 6.34 16.74 6.21
C THR A 144 4.97 16.53 6.85
N GLN A 145 3.91 16.82 6.10
CA GLN A 145 2.54 16.62 6.55
C GLN A 145 2.07 15.20 6.23
N TYR A 146 1.33 14.61 7.16
CA TYR A 146 0.71 13.30 7.01
C TYR A 146 -0.78 13.42 7.28
N ILE A 147 -1.58 12.78 6.43
CA ILE A 147 -3.04 12.74 6.52
C ILE A 147 -3.46 11.29 6.42
N ASN A 148 -4.50 10.93 7.17
CA ASN A 148 -5.14 9.63 7.08
C ASN A 148 -6.57 9.80 6.54
N ILE A 149 -6.98 8.93 5.64
CA ILE A 149 -8.36 8.87 5.14
C ILE A 149 -8.88 7.47 5.45
N LEU A 150 -9.86 7.38 6.35
CA LEU A 150 -10.50 6.14 6.73
C LEU A 150 -11.80 5.97 5.94
N ILE A 151 -11.84 4.97 5.06
CA ILE A 151 -13.05 4.57 4.33
C ILE A 151 -13.63 3.33 5.01
N THR A 152 -14.88 3.39 5.45
CA THR A 152 -15.52 2.31 6.21
C THR A 152 -17.04 2.40 6.16
N ASP A 153 -17.76 1.31 6.42
CA ASP A 153 -19.22 1.30 6.54
C ASP A 153 -19.72 1.84 7.89
N GLY A 154 -18.80 2.20 8.79
CA GLY A 154 -19.13 2.75 10.09
C GLY A 154 -19.59 1.74 11.13
N GLN A 155 -19.55 0.43 10.85
CA GLN A 155 -20.06 -0.60 11.78
C GLN A 155 -18.95 -1.54 12.24
N TYR A 156 -18.22 -1.14 13.28
CA TYR A 156 -17.14 -1.98 13.86
C TYR A 156 -17.58 -2.84 15.05
N ASN A 157 -18.86 -2.78 15.44
CA ASN A 157 -19.39 -3.55 16.55
C ASN A 157 -19.22 -5.06 16.35
N GLY A 158 -18.76 -5.75 17.40
CA GLY A 158 -18.47 -7.19 17.36
C GLY A 158 -17.03 -7.51 16.94
N TYR A 159 -16.29 -6.54 16.40
CA TYR A 159 -14.89 -6.67 15.99
C TYR A 159 -13.97 -5.72 16.76
N SER A 160 -14.41 -4.48 16.94
CA SER A 160 -13.71 -3.46 17.72
C SER A 160 -14.61 -2.87 18.80
N THR A 161 -14.00 -2.30 19.83
CA THR A 161 -14.68 -1.46 20.85
C THR A 161 -14.36 0.01 20.61
N ASP A 162 -15.25 0.90 21.06
CA ASP A 162 -15.04 2.35 21.03
C ASP A 162 -13.68 2.75 21.61
N ALA A 163 -13.30 2.20 22.78
CA ALA A 163 -12.03 2.50 23.41
C ALA A 163 -10.81 2.11 22.56
N GLN A 164 -10.89 1.01 21.80
CA GLN A 164 -9.81 0.60 20.91
C GLN A 164 -9.71 1.50 19.67
N VAL A 165 -10.85 1.85 19.08
CA VAL A 165 -10.90 2.72 17.89
C VAL A 165 -10.48 4.14 18.26
N GLN A 166 -11.02 4.67 19.36
CA GLN A 166 -10.65 5.97 19.91
C GLN A 166 -9.15 6.04 20.20
N GLY A 167 -8.60 5.08 20.96
CA GLY A 167 -7.18 5.10 21.30
C GLY A 167 -6.25 5.05 20.08
N ALA A 168 -6.64 4.33 19.02
CA ALA A 168 -5.86 4.28 17.78
C ALA A 168 -5.93 5.58 16.97
N LEU A 169 -7.11 6.23 16.91
CA LEU A 169 -7.29 7.52 16.23
C LEU A 169 -6.62 8.66 16.98
N GLU A 170 -6.77 8.72 18.30
CA GLU A 170 -6.09 9.71 19.14
C GLU A 170 -4.57 9.53 19.07
N GLY A 171 -4.07 8.29 18.98
CA GLY A 171 -2.64 8.04 18.77
C GLY A 171 -2.11 8.59 17.43
N LEU A 172 -2.88 8.50 16.35
CA LEU A 172 -2.54 9.15 15.07
C LEU A 172 -2.59 10.68 15.19
N PHE A 173 -3.61 11.21 15.86
CA PHE A 173 -3.79 12.65 16.05
C PHE A 173 -2.66 13.26 16.91
N ASP A 174 -2.23 12.57 17.97
CA ASP A 174 -1.11 12.97 18.82
C ASP A 174 0.22 13.03 18.05
N GLU A 175 0.36 12.21 16.99
CA GLU A 175 1.49 12.22 16.04
C GLU A 175 1.35 13.29 14.94
N GLY A 176 0.35 14.16 15.04
CA GLY A 176 0.07 15.25 14.11
C GLY A 176 -0.71 14.83 12.87
N VAL A 177 -1.28 13.61 12.84
CA VAL A 177 -2.02 13.09 11.68
C VAL A 177 -3.50 13.26 11.87
N LYS A 178 -4.10 14.18 11.11
CA LYS A 178 -5.56 14.30 11.03
C LYS A 178 -6.13 13.12 10.23
N THR A 179 -7.16 12.48 10.77
CA THR A 179 -7.94 11.47 10.07
C THR A 179 -9.26 12.05 9.57
N PHE A 180 -9.49 11.97 8.26
CA PHE A 180 -10.79 12.19 7.64
C PHE A 180 -11.52 10.85 7.52
N VAL A 181 -12.85 10.86 7.69
CA VAL A 181 -13.66 9.63 7.67
C VAL A 181 -14.68 9.72 6.54
N ILE A 182 -14.71 8.70 5.70
CA ILE A 182 -15.73 8.53 4.66
C ILE A 182 -16.54 7.28 5.00
N GLY A 183 -17.83 7.48 5.27
CA GLY A 183 -18.82 6.42 5.34
C GLY A 183 -19.10 5.92 3.92
N PHE A 184 -18.91 4.64 3.65
CA PHE A 184 -19.18 4.05 2.34
C PHE A 184 -20.06 2.79 2.41
N GLY A 185 -21.16 2.77 1.65
CA GLY A 185 -22.02 1.60 1.43
C GLY A 185 -23.47 1.71 1.95
N ASP A 186 -24.25 0.65 1.77
CA ASP A 186 -25.73 0.73 1.82
C ASP A 186 -26.37 0.86 3.23
N LYS A 187 -25.57 0.90 4.31
CA LYS A 187 -26.05 0.85 5.72
C LYS A 187 -25.67 2.05 6.59
N LEU A 188 -25.20 3.12 5.97
CA LEU A 188 -24.77 4.34 6.65
C LEU A 188 -25.93 5.05 7.37
N ASN A 189 -27.18 4.82 6.94
CA ASN A 189 -28.38 5.41 7.53
C ASN A 189 -28.83 4.80 8.87
N THR A 190 -28.08 3.83 9.41
CA THR A 190 -28.40 3.24 10.73
C THR A 190 -27.91 4.17 11.85
N PRO A 191 -28.66 4.33 12.96
CA PRO A 191 -28.21 5.14 14.08
C PRO A 191 -26.83 4.73 14.61
N GLU A 192 -26.56 3.42 14.59
CA GLU A 192 -25.29 2.85 15.01
C GLU A 192 -24.13 3.28 14.10
N ALA A 193 -24.29 3.17 12.77
CA ALA A 193 -23.25 3.58 11.83
C ALA A 193 -22.98 5.09 11.92
N GLN A 194 -24.03 5.92 11.94
CA GLN A 194 -23.88 7.38 12.04
C GLN A 194 -23.16 7.79 13.33
N GLN A 195 -23.50 7.15 14.46
CA GLN A 195 -22.82 7.43 15.72
C GLN A 195 -21.35 7.03 15.67
N GLN A 196 -21.03 5.85 15.12
CA GLN A 196 -19.66 5.37 15.05
C GLN A 196 -18.80 6.16 14.06
N LEU A 197 -19.35 6.57 12.91
CA LEU A 197 -18.68 7.45 11.95
C LEU A 197 -18.39 8.83 12.56
N SER A 198 -19.38 9.42 13.23
CA SER A 198 -19.21 10.70 13.92
C SER A 198 -18.17 10.63 15.04
N ASN A 199 -18.18 9.53 15.83
CA ASN A 199 -17.15 9.28 16.83
C ASN A 199 -15.76 9.18 16.20
N MET A 200 -15.59 8.41 15.12
CA MET A 200 -14.30 8.25 14.44
C MET A 200 -13.79 9.59 13.86
N ALA A 201 -14.67 10.36 13.22
CA ALA A 201 -14.31 11.68 12.70
C ALA A 201 -13.89 12.63 13.83
N SER A 202 -14.64 12.64 14.94
CA SER A 202 -14.31 13.45 16.11
C SER A 202 -12.99 13.04 16.76
N TRP A 203 -12.74 11.75 16.98
CA TRP A 203 -11.51 11.28 17.63
C TRP A 203 -10.29 11.50 16.74
N GLY A 204 -10.41 11.22 15.44
CA GLY A 204 -9.32 11.34 14.48
C GLY A 204 -8.93 12.78 14.09
N SER A 205 -9.77 13.76 14.41
CA SER A 205 -9.54 15.18 14.10
C SER A 205 -9.42 16.08 15.31
N GLY A 206 -9.53 15.54 16.53
CA GLY A 206 -9.65 16.37 17.74
C GLY A 206 -10.96 17.16 17.80
N GLY A 207 -12.02 16.67 17.14
CA GLY A 207 -13.36 17.25 17.13
C GLY A 207 -13.57 18.38 16.14
N THR A 208 -12.70 18.53 15.13
CA THR A 208 -12.80 19.61 14.13
C THR A 208 -13.49 19.18 12.84
N GLU A 209 -13.48 17.88 12.52
CA GLU A 209 -14.10 17.34 11.32
C GLU A 209 -15.36 16.54 11.63
N ASP A 210 -16.23 16.44 10.63
CA ASP A 210 -17.32 15.46 10.57
C ASP A 210 -16.98 14.39 9.51
N TRP A 211 -17.81 13.36 9.38
CA TRP A 211 -17.65 12.32 8.35
C TRP A 211 -18.33 12.70 7.04
N PHE A 212 -17.83 12.17 5.93
CA PHE A 212 -18.42 12.29 4.60
C PHE A 212 -19.30 11.09 4.28
N ASP A 213 -20.49 11.34 3.74
CA ASP A 213 -21.41 10.29 3.30
C ASP A 213 -21.21 9.98 1.81
N ALA A 214 -21.05 8.71 1.48
CA ALA A 214 -20.89 8.23 0.11
C ALA A 214 -21.62 6.90 -0.11
N ASP A 215 -22.75 6.96 -0.82
CA ASP A 215 -23.55 5.77 -1.16
C ASP A 215 -23.06 5.08 -2.44
N ASN A 216 -22.23 5.76 -3.25
CA ASN A 216 -21.76 5.25 -4.53
C ASN A 216 -20.38 5.81 -4.92
N GLN A 217 -19.82 5.28 -6.01
CA GLN A 217 -18.49 5.63 -6.49
C GLN A 217 -18.31 7.15 -6.72
N ALA A 218 -19.30 7.81 -7.34
CA ALA A 218 -19.20 9.24 -7.63
C ALA A 218 -19.24 10.10 -6.35
N GLU A 219 -20.00 9.68 -5.34
CA GLU A 219 -20.03 10.36 -4.04
C GLU A 219 -18.75 10.11 -3.24
N LEU A 220 -18.15 8.91 -3.35
CA LEU A 220 -16.85 8.62 -2.76
C LEU A 220 -15.75 9.50 -3.38
N GLU A 221 -15.73 9.64 -4.70
CA GLU A 221 -14.84 10.54 -5.43
C GLU A 221 -15.06 12.00 -5.01
N GLY A 222 -16.31 12.43 -4.89
CA GLY A 222 -16.66 13.78 -4.40
C GLY A 222 -16.20 14.03 -2.96
N ALA A 223 -16.32 13.04 -2.07
CA ALA A 223 -15.82 13.12 -0.70
C ALA A 223 -14.29 13.22 -0.66
N LEU A 224 -13.59 12.42 -1.46
CA LEU A 224 -12.14 12.47 -1.59
C LEU A 224 -11.67 13.83 -2.12
N ALA A 225 -12.32 14.37 -3.15
CA ALA A 225 -12.04 15.71 -3.66
C ALA A 225 -12.25 16.80 -2.59
N ALA A 226 -13.33 16.72 -1.82
CA ALA A 226 -13.60 17.66 -0.74
C ALA A 226 -12.57 17.59 0.40
N ILE A 227 -11.98 16.43 0.67
CA ILE A 227 -10.87 16.28 1.62
C ILE A 227 -9.60 16.91 1.05
N VAL A 228 -9.30 16.61 -0.23
CA VAL A 228 -8.10 17.10 -0.92
C VAL A 228 -8.07 18.62 -1.03
N ASP A 229 -9.20 19.26 -1.31
CA ASP A 229 -9.32 20.72 -1.36
C ASP A 229 -9.05 21.41 -0.01
N GLN A 230 -9.08 20.68 1.11
CA GLN A 230 -8.74 21.20 2.44
C GLN A 230 -7.23 21.10 2.74
N ILE A 231 -6.47 20.41 1.89
CA ILE A 231 -5.02 20.24 2.06
C ILE A 231 -4.31 21.45 1.47
N GLU A 232 -3.54 22.14 2.30
CA GLU A 232 -2.74 23.28 1.83
C GLU A 232 -1.46 22.78 1.15
N PHE A 233 -1.41 22.92 -0.17
CA PHE A 233 -0.22 22.62 -0.97
C PHE A 233 0.68 23.84 -1.12
N ASP A 234 1.97 23.68 -0.89
CA ASP A 234 2.96 24.71 -1.21
C ASP A 234 3.14 24.79 -2.73
N LYS A 235 2.76 25.92 -3.30
CA LYS A 235 2.85 26.24 -4.74
C LYS A 235 4.29 26.23 -5.27
N CYS A 236 5.29 26.21 -4.38
CA CYS A 236 6.71 26.22 -4.72
C CYS A 236 7.38 24.84 -4.66
N CYS A 237 6.68 23.78 -4.23
CA CYS A 237 7.23 22.43 -4.21
C CYS A 237 7.37 21.86 -5.62
N ALA A 238 8.41 21.05 -5.84
CA ALA A 238 8.52 20.24 -7.04
C ALA A 238 7.40 19.19 -7.01
N PHE A 239 6.62 19.15 -8.08
CA PHE A 239 5.53 18.20 -8.25
C PHE A 239 6.05 16.93 -8.93
N ASN A 240 5.41 15.80 -8.63
CA ASN A 240 5.61 14.58 -9.39
C ASN A 240 5.06 14.80 -10.81
N ASP A 241 5.62 14.10 -11.78
CA ASP A 241 5.10 14.08 -13.15
C ASP A 241 4.63 12.65 -13.42
N CYS A 242 3.35 12.39 -13.16
CA CYS A 242 2.73 11.08 -13.33
C CYS A 242 2.08 10.94 -14.72
N SER A 243 2.50 11.75 -15.70
CA SER A 243 1.82 11.86 -17.00
C SER A 243 2.24 10.83 -18.06
N GLU A 244 3.28 10.01 -17.83
CA GLU A 244 3.62 8.89 -18.71
C GLU A 244 3.02 7.58 -18.16
N ASN A 245 2.62 6.64 -19.02
CA ASN A 245 2.10 5.32 -18.61
C ASN A 245 2.76 4.19 -19.45
N PRO A 246 3.43 3.20 -18.83
CA PRO A 246 3.69 3.10 -17.39
C PRO A 246 4.51 4.30 -16.91
N GLU A 247 4.22 4.72 -15.68
CA GLU A 247 4.83 5.91 -15.09
C GLU A 247 6.35 5.68 -14.97
N PRO A 248 7.20 6.62 -15.43
CA PRO A 248 8.62 6.38 -15.57
C PRO A 248 9.20 6.33 -14.15
N THR A 249 9.42 5.12 -13.65
CA THR A 249 10.17 4.96 -12.42
C THR A 249 11.63 5.26 -12.71
N THR A 250 12.34 5.69 -11.68
CA THR A 250 13.64 6.35 -11.75
C THR A 250 14.81 5.44 -12.18
N ASP A 251 14.81 4.99 -13.46
CA ASP A 251 15.91 4.39 -14.25
C ASP A 251 15.82 2.89 -14.64
N GLU A 252 14.67 2.33 -15.07
CA GLU A 252 14.68 1.11 -15.92
C GLU A 252 13.67 1.18 -17.10
N PRO A 253 13.99 0.58 -18.28
CA PRO A 253 13.12 0.59 -19.45
C PRO A 253 11.91 -0.33 -19.25
N ASP A 254 10.73 0.21 -19.52
CA ASP A 254 9.45 -0.47 -19.40
C ASP A 254 9.41 -1.83 -20.12
N PRO A 255 8.67 -2.81 -19.57
CA PRO A 255 8.32 -4.00 -20.34
C PRO A 255 7.46 -3.56 -21.53
N ASP A 256 8.02 -3.68 -22.74
CA ASP A 256 7.30 -3.53 -24.01
C ASP A 256 5.95 -4.24 -23.90
N GLN A 257 4.86 -3.50 -24.15
CA GLN A 257 3.56 -4.11 -24.37
C GLN A 257 3.74 -5.13 -25.49
N GLY A 258 3.71 -6.42 -25.14
CA GLY A 258 3.76 -7.50 -26.10
C GLY A 258 2.68 -7.27 -27.15
N ASP A 259 3.12 -6.92 -28.34
CA ASP A 259 2.30 -6.73 -29.53
C ASP A 259 1.50 -8.02 -29.77
N PHE A 260 0.23 -8.02 -29.35
CA PHE A 260 -0.74 -9.02 -29.76
C PHE A 260 -1.15 -8.73 -31.22
N THR A 261 -0.20 -8.80 -32.16
CA THR A 261 -0.50 -9.02 -33.57
C THR A 261 -0.84 -10.48 -33.77
N GLY A 262 -2.06 -10.84 -33.33
CA GLY A 262 -2.72 -12.07 -33.73
C GLY A 262 -3.21 -11.94 -35.16
N ASP A 263 -2.49 -12.60 -36.07
CA ASP A 263 -2.78 -12.75 -37.49
C ASP A 263 -4.26 -13.07 -37.79
N GLY A 264 -4.88 -12.20 -38.59
CA GLY A 264 -6.21 -12.37 -39.15
C GLY A 264 -6.23 -11.91 -40.60
N ASP A 265 -5.97 -12.86 -41.50
CA ASP A 265 -5.83 -12.74 -42.95
C ASP A 265 -6.90 -11.88 -43.64
N GLY A 266 -6.45 -11.02 -44.57
CA GLY A 266 -7.33 -10.17 -45.40
C GLY A 266 -6.65 -9.62 -46.65
N ASP A 267 -6.06 -10.50 -47.46
CA ASP A 267 -5.46 -10.16 -48.75
C ASP A 267 -6.41 -9.41 -49.71
N SER A 268 -5.96 -8.29 -50.25
CA SER A 268 -6.43 -7.78 -51.55
C SER A 268 -5.41 -6.88 -52.23
N PHE A 269 -4.90 -7.39 -53.36
CA PHE A 269 -4.49 -6.71 -54.60
C PHE A 269 -3.42 -5.59 -54.50
N ASP A 270 -2.50 -5.38 -55.43
CA ASP A 270 -1.95 -6.05 -56.61
C ASP A 270 -0.70 -5.21 -57.00
N GLY A 271 0.17 -5.71 -57.88
CA GLY A 271 1.02 -4.82 -58.70
C GLY A 271 2.54 -4.98 -58.65
N SER A 272 3.04 -5.74 -59.65
CA SER A 272 4.25 -5.49 -60.45
C SER A 272 5.67 -5.73 -59.87
N GLY A 273 6.08 -7.01 -59.93
CA GLY A 273 7.14 -7.57 -60.82
C GLY A 273 8.37 -6.77 -61.26
N SER A 274 9.56 -7.30 -60.97
CA SER A 274 10.67 -7.69 -61.90
C SER A 274 11.83 -8.27 -61.08
N ALA A 275 12.16 -9.56 -61.20
CA ALA A 275 13.31 -10.13 -61.93
C ALA A 275 14.68 -9.60 -61.43
N GLU A 276 15.64 -10.40 -60.96
CA GLU A 276 16.28 -11.53 -61.67
C GLU A 276 16.86 -12.61 -60.73
N THR A 277 16.92 -13.82 -61.28
CA THR A 277 17.55 -15.05 -60.77
C THR A 277 18.89 -15.31 -61.45
N ALA A 278 19.90 -15.79 -60.71
CA ALA A 278 20.93 -16.77 -61.14
C ALA A 278 21.89 -17.03 -59.95
N ASP A 279 21.84 -18.21 -59.32
CA ASP A 279 22.64 -19.41 -59.66
C ASP A 279 24.08 -19.36 -59.10
N GLY A 280 24.40 -20.34 -58.24
CA GLY A 280 25.79 -20.64 -57.88
C GLY A 280 25.96 -21.66 -56.77
N SER A 281 25.44 -22.88 -56.95
CA SER A 281 25.70 -24.05 -56.10
C SER A 281 27.17 -24.51 -56.15
N GLY A 282 27.75 -24.92 -55.01
CA GLY A 282 29.08 -25.54 -54.98
C GLY A 282 29.51 -26.06 -53.60
N SER A 283 29.17 -27.32 -53.34
CA SER A 283 29.62 -28.19 -52.25
C SER A 283 31.14 -28.38 -52.24
N GLU A 284 31.80 -28.43 -51.08
CA GLU A 284 32.43 -29.65 -50.53
C GLU A 284 33.22 -29.41 -49.22
N THR A 285 33.16 -30.45 -48.40
CA THR A 285 33.73 -30.71 -47.07
C THR A 285 35.26 -30.82 -47.03
N VAL A 286 35.90 -30.35 -45.95
CA VAL A 286 37.14 -30.95 -45.40
C VAL A 286 37.20 -30.76 -43.87
N ASP A 287 37.29 -31.89 -43.17
CA ASP A 287 37.61 -32.05 -41.74
C ASP A 287 39.07 -31.69 -41.41
N GLY A 288 39.31 -31.33 -40.14
CA GLY A 288 40.47 -31.90 -39.43
C GLY A 288 41.44 -30.93 -38.76
N SER A 289 41.30 -30.86 -37.43
CA SER A 289 42.36 -31.05 -36.42
C SER A 289 43.60 -30.15 -36.41
N GLY A 290 43.84 -29.54 -35.25
CA GLY A 290 45.16 -29.64 -34.62
C GLY A 290 45.77 -28.36 -34.03
N SER A 291 45.93 -28.41 -32.71
CA SER A 291 47.13 -28.02 -31.96
C SER A 291 47.24 -26.62 -31.35
N GLU A 292 47.56 -26.69 -30.07
CA GLU A 292 48.00 -25.68 -29.11
C GLU A 292 49.24 -24.89 -29.54
N THR A 293 49.38 -23.66 -29.02
CA THR A 293 50.44 -23.20 -28.08
C THR A 293 50.36 -21.65 -27.98
N VAL A 294 50.13 -21.03 -26.80
CA VAL A 294 51.08 -20.63 -25.72
C VAL A 294 51.46 -19.12 -25.75
N ASP A 295 51.24 -18.48 -24.60
CA ASP A 295 51.91 -17.35 -23.90
C ASP A 295 51.90 -15.88 -24.36
N GLY A 296 51.75 -15.03 -23.33
CA GLY A 296 52.13 -13.61 -23.25
C GLY A 296 51.21 -12.84 -22.29
N ASP A 297 51.28 -13.04 -20.97
CA ASP A 297 52.16 -12.37 -19.99
C ASP A 297 51.84 -10.87 -19.73
N GLY A 298 51.70 -10.50 -18.45
CA GLY A 298 51.39 -9.11 -18.06
C GLY A 298 50.79 -8.93 -16.67
N THR A 299 51.54 -9.33 -15.65
CA THR A 299 51.33 -9.13 -14.21
C THR A 299 51.14 -7.67 -13.78
N ALA A 300 50.23 -7.42 -12.81
CA ALA A 300 50.41 -6.41 -11.78
C ALA A 300 49.55 -6.75 -10.54
N ASP A 301 50.25 -6.79 -9.41
CA ASP A 301 49.84 -7.26 -8.10
C ASP A 301 48.95 -6.27 -7.31
N GLY A 302 48.27 -6.79 -6.28
CA GLY A 302 47.40 -6.07 -5.33
C GLY A 302 48.11 -5.06 -4.40
N PRO A 303 47.49 -4.70 -3.26
CA PRO A 303 47.26 -5.71 -2.23
C PRO A 303 45.93 -5.63 -1.48
N ASP A 304 45.65 -6.77 -0.85
CA ASP A 304 44.69 -7.05 0.20
C ASP A 304 44.82 -6.12 1.42
N ASN A 305 43.72 -5.97 2.17
CA ASN A 305 43.79 -5.59 3.57
C ASN A 305 42.78 -6.43 4.36
N ASP A 306 43.26 -7.55 4.88
CA ASP A 306 42.68 -8.32 5.95
C ASP A 306 43.22 -7.83 7.31
N GLY A 307 42.35 -7.77 8.31
CA GLY A 307 42.73 -7.36 9.66
C GLY A 307 41.70 -7.82 10.66
N THR A 308 41.88 -9.04 11.17
CA THR A 308 41.23 -9.58 12.37
C THR A 308 42.10 -9.32 13.60
N ALA A 309 41.49 -8.98 14.75
CA ALA A 309 41.87 -9.42 16.10
C ALA A 309 41.04 -8.73 17.20
N ASP A 310 40.20 -9.54 17.88
CA ASP A 310 40.00 -9.74 19.33
C ASP A 310 40.01 -8.59 20.37
N GLY A 311 39.11 -8.73 21.36
CA GLY A 311 38.71 -7.76 22.40
C GLY A 311 39.72 -7.48 23.54
N PRO A 312 39.29 -6.84 24.65
CA PRO A 312 38.40 -7.49 25.63
C PRO A 312 37.36 -6.58 26.34
N ASP A 313 36.52 -7.26 27.11
CA ASP A 313 35.65 -6.88 28.23
C ASP A 313 35.85 -5.48 28.86
N ASN A 314 34.73 -4.80 29.12
CA ASN A 314 34.62 -3.97 30.31
C ASN A 314 33.22 -4.09 30.92
N ASP A 315 33.22 -4.70 32.10
CA ASP A 315 32.15 -4.76 33.07
C ASP A 315 31.90 -3.37 33.67
N GLY A 316 30.63 -3.05 33.89
CA GLY A 316 30.21 -1.80 34.48
C GLY A 316 28.91 -2.00 35.24
N THR A 317 28.97 -2.82 36.28
CA THR A 317 27.97 -2.88 37.34
C THR A 317 27.89 -1.53 38.05
N ALA A 318 26.68 -0.98 38.15
CA ALA A 318 26.35 0.07 39.10
C ALA A 318 25.00 -0.29 39.75
N ASP A 319 25.11 -1.09 40.81
CA ASP A 319 24.11 -1.18 41.87
C ASP A 319 24.03 0.15 42.63
N GLY A 320 22.82 0.57 42.99
CA GLY A 320 22.57 1.66 43.94
C GLY A 320 21.06 1.90 44.15
N PRO A 321 20.63 2.26 45.37
CA PRO A 321 19.89 1.33 46.22
C PRO A 321 18.39 1.64 46.41
N ASP A 322 17.73 0.66 47.01
CA ASP A 322 16.49 0.66 47.80
C ASP A 322 15.90 2.03 48.16
N ASN A 323 14.61 2.19 47.86
CA ASN A 323 13.74 3.08 48.61
C ASN A 323 12.60 2.26 49.21
N ASP A 324 12.89 1.69 50.38
CA ASP A 324 11.90 1.35 51.40
C ASP A 324 11.23 2.64 51.91
N GLY A 325 9.91 2.63 52.01
CA GLY A 325 9.11 3.69 52.64
C GLY A 325 7.65 3.47 52.30
N ASP A 326 7.02 2.52 52.99
CA ASP A 326 5.97 2.80 53.99
C ASP A 326 4.60 3.07 53.32
N GLY A 327 3.47 2.50 53.73
CA GLY A 327 3.13 2.00 55.04
C GLY A 327 2.07 2.91 55.65
N THR A 328 0.88 3.01 55.05
CA THR A 328 -0.34 3.39 55.77
C THR A 328 -1.55 2.63 55.22
N ALA A 329 -1.95 1.63 56.00
CA ALA A 329 -3.32 1.17 56.08
C ALA A 329 -4.06 2.11 57.04
N ASP A 330 -5.20 2.64 56.60
CA ASP A 330 -6.31 3.14 57.40
C ASP A 330 -7.56 2.80 56.55
N ASP A 331 -8.40 1.82 56.83
CA ASP A 331 -9.14 1.47 58.05
C ASP A 331 -10.32 2.43 58.34
N TRP A 332 -11.51 1.81 58.46
CA TRP A 332 -12.84 2.32 58.81
C TRP A 332 -13.51 3.31 57.84
N GLY A 333 -14.80 3.21 57.53
CA GLY A 333 -15.87 2.45 58.16
C GLY A 333 -17.23 2.86 57.58
N GLU A 334 -18.19 2.01 57.87
CA GLU A 334 -19.60 2.04 57.50
C GLU A 334 -20.31 3.37 57.84
N SER A 335 -21.30 3.74 57.02
CA SER A 335 -22.48 4.45 57.51
C SER A 335 -23.70 4.11 56.65
N LEU A 336 -24.52 3.22 57.19
CA LEU A 336 -25.93 3.10 56.86
C LEU A 336 -26.70 4.32 57.37
N GLY A 337 -27.69 4.76 56.59
CA GLY A 337 -28.80 5.65 56.94
C GLY A 337 -29.60 5.80 55.65
N ASP A 338 -30.73 5.15 55.43
CA ASP A 338 -32.01 5.21 56.15
C ASP A 338 -32.41 6.64 56.52
N ASP A 339 -33.26 7.23 55.66
CA ASP A 339 -34.24 8.26 55.98
C ASP A 339 -35.17 8.44 54.76
N GLY A 340 -36.42 7.97 54.85
CA GLY A 340 -37.56 8.45 54.05
C GLY A 340 -38.27 7.47 53.14
#